data_AF-A0A453R8M0-F1
#
_entry.id   AF-A0A453R8M0-F1
#
_cell.length_a   1.000
_cell.length_b   1.000
_cell.length_c   1.000
_cell.angle_alpha   90.00
_cell.angle_beta   90.00
_cell.angle_gamma   90.00
#
_symmetry.space_group_name_H-M   'P 1'
#
loop_
_entity.id
_entity.type
_entity.pdbx_description
1 polymer ?
#
loop_
_entity_poly.entity_id
_entity_poly.type
_entity_poly.pdbx_seq_one_letter_code
_entity_poly.pdbx_strand_id
1 'polypeptide(L)'
;TPPLLPFLERVSMSKKGTDGEESMVVSAQTRKAKRGPPRKRNPCPGIRRVGGRIYDPKNGKTCHQCRQKTTDFTVACRQPRKKGLCPIHFCHKCLSNRYGEDAEDKAKEAGWTCPKCRGICNCSLCRKKKGETPTGILAHAAK
;
A
#
# COMPACT_ATOMS: atom_id res chain seq x y z
N THR A 1 -36.09 -48.24 41.20
CA THR A 1 -36.07 -47.00 42.00
C THR A 1 -36.91 -45.95 41.30
N PRO A 2 -37.83 -45.29 42.02
CA PRO A 2 -38.89 -44.44 41.48
C PRO A 2 -38.36 -43.00 41.29
N PRO A 3 -39.23 -41.98 41.22
CA PRO A 3 -40.29 -41.65 40.25
C PRO A 3 -39.84 -40.40 39.44
N LEU A 4 -40.63 -39.79 38.55
CA LEU A 4 -41.46 -38.62 38.88
C LEU A 4 -41.99 -38.05 37.56
N LEU A 5 -43.31 -38.05 37.38
CA LEU A 5 -43.98 -37.02 36.58
C LEU A 5 -43.71 -35.67 37.29
N PRO A 6 -43.65 -34.50 36.63
CA PRO A 6 -44.76 -33.97 35.83
C PRO A 6 -44.24 -33.01 34.71
N PHE A 7 -44.95 -32.15 33.99
CA PHE A 7 -46.12 -31.33 34.26
C PHE A 7 -46.55 -30.83 32.87
N LEU A 8 -47.80 -31.08 32.47
CA LEU A 8 -48.45 -30.17 31.53
C LEU A 8 -48.47 -28.78 32.18
N GLU A 9 -48.27 -27.74 31.38
CA GLU A 9 -48.84 -26.39 31.46
C GLU A 9 -47.80 -25.40 30.90
N ARG A 10 -48.13 -24.38 30.11
CA ARG A 10 -49.42 -23.80 29.78
C ARG A 10 -49.27 -23.11 28.44
N VAL A 11 -50.29 -23.31 27.62
CA VAL A 11 -50.68 -22.42 26.55
C VAL A 11 -50.68 -20.96 27.06
N SER A 12 -50.12 -20.04 26.29
CA SER A 12 -50.60 -18.65 26.27
C SER A 12 -51.15 -18.38 24.88
N MET A 13 -52.49 -18.32 24.83
CA MET A 13 -53.27 -18.04 23.64
C MET A 13 -53.18 -16.56 23.26
N SER A 14 -53.18 -16.34 21.94
CA SER A 14 -54.02 -15.40 21.20
C SER A 14 -54.07 -13.92 21.60
N LYS A 15 -53.75 -13.07 20.61
CA LYS A 15 -54.73 -12.30 19.79
C LYS A 15 -53.93 -11.61 18.66
N LYS A 16 -54.07 -12.03 17.40
CA LYS A 16 -55.04 -11.62 16.36
C LYS A 16 -55.00 -10.12 15.99
N GLY A 17 -54.63 -9.88 14.74
CA GLY A 17 -54.68 -8.65 13.94
C GLY A 17 -53.55 -8.76 12.90
N THR A 18 -53.75 -9.27 11.68
CA THR A 18 -54.27 -8.55 10.50
C THR A 18 -53.77 -7.11 10.55
N ASP A 19 -52.75 -6.73 9.79
CA ASP A 19 -52.81 -6.64 8.32
C ASP A 19 -51.49 -7.05 7.66
N GLY A 20 -51.61 -7.67 6.48
CA GLY A 20 -50.50 -8.26 5.74
C GLY A 20 -49.61 -7.23 5.07
N GLU A 21 -48.33 -7.26 5.42
CA GLU A 21 -47.23 -7.01 4.49
C GLU A 21 -46.44 -8.32 4.33
N GLU A 22 -46.66 -9.02 3.23
CA GLU A 22 -45.91 -10.21 2.86
C GLU A 22 -44.52 -9.77 2.38
N SER A 23 -43.60 -9.52 3.30
CA SER A 23 -42.19 -9.32 2.95
C SER A 23 -41.56 -10.68 2.69
N MET A 24 -41.62 -11.12 1.44
CA MET A 24 -40.88 -12.25 0.91
C MET A 24 -39.38 -12.02 1.17
N VAL A 25 -38.80 -12.70 2.16
CA VAL A 25 -37.36 -12.69 2.40
C VAL A 25 -36.66 -13.46 1.28
N VAL A 26 -36.41 -12.79 0.16
CA VAL A 26 -35.54 -13.30 -0.90
C VAL A 26 -34.13 -13.35 -0.31
N SER A 27 -33.74 -14.53 0.16
CA SER A 27 -32.37 -14.82 0.56
C SER A 27 -31.46 -14.64 -0.66
N ALA A 28 -30.90 -13.45 -0.81
CA ALA A 28 -29.92 -13.12 -1.83
C ALA A 28 -28.65 -13.94 -1.60
N GLN A 29 -28.59 -15.13 -2.19
CA GLN A 29 -27.37 -15.91 -2.26
C GLN A 29 -26.39 -15.15 -3.15
N THR A 30 -25.56 -14.31 -2.55
CA THR A 30 -24.48 -13.62 -3.24
C THR A 30 -23.52 -14.68 -3.79
N ARG A 31 -23.61 -14.99 -5.09
CA ARG A 31 -22.63 -15.86 -5.73
C ARG A 31 -21.28 -15.15 -5.65
N LYS A 32 -20.38 -15.64 -4.80
CA LYS A 32 -18.99 -15.18 -4.77
C LYS A 32 -18.37 -15.42 -6.14
N ALA A 33 -18.14 -14.35 -6.90
CA ALA A 33 -17.41 -14.41 -8.15
C ALA A 33 -16.03 -15.01 -7.88
N LYS A 34 -15.78 -16.22 -8.40
CA LYS A 34 -14.46 -16.85 -8.35
C LYS A 34 -13.53 -16.00 -9.22
N ARG A 35 -12.74 -15.12 -8.61
CA ARG A 35 -11.68 -14.38 -9.31
C ARG A 35 -10.69 -15.41 -9.84
N GLY A 36 -10.48 -15.41 -11.17
CA GLY A 36 -9.48 -16.27 -11.80
C GLY A 36 -8.08 -16.04 -11.20
N PRO A 37 -7.15 -16.97 -11.44
CA PRO A 37 -5.79 -16.86 -10.91
C PRO A 37 -5.16 -15.53 -11.37
N PRO A 38 -4.36 -14.88 -10.49
CA PRO A 38 -3.72 -13.62 -10.84
C PRO A 38 -2.85 -13.83 -12.08
N ARG A 39 -3.05 -13.00 -13.12
CA ARG A 39 -2.19 -12.98 -14.31
C ARG A 39 -0.73 -12.90 -13.85
N LYS A 40 0.09 -13.88 -14.26
CA LYS A 40 1.53 -13.87 -14.01
C LYS A 40 2.13 -12.63 -14.66
N ARG A 41 2.75 -11.76 -13.85
CA ARG A 41 3.40 -10.55 -14.35
C ARG A 41 4.62 -10.97 -15.18
N ASN A 42 4.72 -10.48 -16.41
CA ASN A 42 5.93 -10.64 -17.22
C ASN A 42 7.10 -9.99 -16.45
N PRO A 43 8.15 -10.75 -16.06
CA PRO A 43 9.24 -10.23 -15.24
C PRO A 43 9.99 -9.07 -15.88
N CYS A 44 10.00 -9.01 -17.22
CA CYS A 44 10.74 -8.03 -18.02
C CYS A 44 9.84 -7.43 -19.11
N PRO A 45 8.99 -6.43 -18.80
CA PRO A 45 8.07 -5.83 -19.78
C PRO A 45 8.77 -4.91 -20.81
N GLY A 46 10.09 -5.03 -20.98
CA GLY A 46 10.88 -4.15 -21.84
C GLY A 46 10.93 -2.70 -21.36
N ILE A 47 11.36 -1.81 -22.26
CA ILE A 47 11.36 -0.37 -22.06
C ILE A 47 9.93 0.14 -22.24
N ARG A 48 9.38 0.84 -21.25
CA ARG A 48 8.03 1.42 -21.32
C ARG A 48 8.10 2.94 -21.22
N ARG A 49 7.33 3.65 -22.04
CA ARG A 49 7.16 5.11 -21.94
C ARG A 49 5.75 5.41 -21.46
N VAL A 50 5.62 6.03 -20.28
CA VAL A 50 4.31 6.38 -19.71
C VAL A 50 4.39 7.76 -19.08
N GLY A 51 3.54 8.70 -19.54
CA GLY A 51 3.45 10.06 -18.99
C GLY A 51 4.78 10.83 -19.04
N GLY A 52 5.51 10.71 -20.15
CA GLY A 52 6.83 11.35 -20.34
C GLY A 52 8.00 10.67 -19.63
N ARG A 53 7.75 9.68 -18.78
CA ARG A 53 8.78 8.93 -18.04
C ARG A 53 9.14 7.63 -18.74
N ILE A 54 10.44 7.35 -18.84
CA ILE A 54 10.99 6.15 -19.47
C ILE A 54 11.37 5.14 -18.37
N TYR A 55 10.70 3.99 -18.39
CA TYR A 55 10.94 2.87 -17.49
C TYR A 55 11.81 1.85 -18.21
N ASP A 56 13.08 1.78 -17.84
CA ASP A 56 14.04 0.82 -18.38
C ASP A 56 14.49 -0.14 -17.26
N PRO A 57 14.21 -1.45 -17.36
CA PRO A 57 14.64 -2.42 -16.36
C PRO A 57 16.15 -2.68 -16.33
N LYS A 58 16.86 -2.41 -17.44
CA LYS A 58 18.30 -2.65 -17.62
C LYS A 58 19.12 -1.42 -17.23
N ASN A 59 18.86 -0.28 -17.87
CA ASN A 59 19.69 0.92 -17.71
C ASN A 59 19.12 1.93 -16.70
N GLY A 60 17.90 1.70 -16.20
CA GLY A 60 17.24 2.61 -15.28
C GLY A 60 17.83 2.58 -13.86
N LYS A 61 17.90 3.76 -13.24
CA LYS A 61 18.25 3.89 -11.82
C LYS A 61 17.01 3.61 -10.97
N THR A 62 17.19 2.86 -9.88
CA THR A 62 16.08 2.47 -9.00
C THR A 62 15.85 3.53 -7.94
N CYS A 63 14.68 4.16 -7.93
CA CYS A 63 14.31 5.07 -6.86
C CYS A 63 13.97 4.30 -5.58
N HIS A 64 14.52 4.72 -4.43
CA HIS A 64 14.26 4.09 -3.14
C HIS A 64 12.79 4.19 -2.70
N GLN A 65 12.11 5.30 -3.01
CA GLN A 65 10.76 5.56 -2.55
C GLN A 65 9.70 4.82 -3.39
N CYS A 66 9.67 5.06 -4.70
CA CYS A 66 8.67 4.45 -5.59
C CYS A 66 9.09 3.08 -6.12
N ARG A 67 10.35 2.67 -5.93
CA ARG A 67 10.93 1.39 -6.39
C ARG A 67 10.82 1.18 -7.89
N GLN A 68 10.59 2.24 -8.65
CA GLN A 68 10.58 2.21 -10.10
C GLN A 68 12.00 2.39 -10.63
N LYS A 69 12.33 1.64 -11.68
CA LYS A 69 13.53 1.83 -12.48
C LYS A 69 13.22 2.77 -13.62
N THR A 70 13.85 3.92 -13.62
CA THR A 70 13.64 4.97 -14.63
C THR A 70 14.97 5.52 -15.10
N THR A 71 15.06 5.94 -16.36
CA THR A 71 16.24 6.64 -16.88
C THR A 71 16.21 8.14 -16.54
N ASP A 72 15.14 8.63 -15.93
CA ASP A 72 15.01 10.00 -15.46
C ASP A 72 16.13 10.41 -14.50
N PHE A 73 16.25 11.73 -14.32
CA PHE A 73 17.16 12.31 -13.35
C PHE A 73 16.88 11.81 -11.92
N THR A 74 17.95 11.36 -11.26
CA THR A 74 17.91 10.88 -9.89
C THR A 74 19.13 11.39 -9.12
N VAL A 75 18.92 11.72 -7.85
CA VAL A 75 19.99 12.14 -6.95
C VAL A 75 20.54 10.93 -6.22
N ALA A 76 21.85 10.75 -6.28
CA ALA A 76 22.58 9.74 -5.52
C ALA A 76 23.00 10.30 -4.16
N CYS A 77 22.86 9.49 -3.11
CA CYS A 77 23.31 9.85 -1.78
C CYS A 77 24.85 9.88 -1.72
N ARG A 78 25.44 10.97 -1.23
CA ARG A 78 26.91 11.12 -1.12
C ARG A 78 27.49 10.72 0.24
N GLN A 79 26.63 10.35 1.19
CA GLN A 79 27.07 9.95 2.53
C GLN A 79 27.84 8.62 2.53
N PRO A 80 29.02 8.59 3.17
CA PRO A 80 29.75 7.35 3.40
C PRO A 80 29.03 6.50 4.46
N ARG A 81 29.10 5.18 4.29
CA ARG A 81 28.62 4.15 5.22
C ARG A 81 29.75 3.18 5.51
N LYS A 82 29.54 2.29 6.49
CA LYS A 82 30.50 1.24 6.90
C LYS A 82 31.03 0.38 5.73
N LYS A 83 30.30 0.29 4.60
CA LYS A 83 30.66 -0.49 3.41
C LYS A 83 30.79 0.38 2.14
N GLY A 84 31.24 1.64 2.28
CA GLY A 84 31.39 2.58 1.17
C GLY A 84 30.22 3.56 1.02
N LEU A 85 30.09 4.18 -0.16
CA LEU A 85 29.05 5.18 -0.41
C LEU A 85 27.64 4.58 -0.36
N CYS A 86 26.66 5.39 0.04
CA CYS A 86 25.27 4.95 0.11
C CYS A 86 24.68 4.71 -1.29
N PRO A 87 24.21 3.49 -1.63
CA PRO A 87 23.73 3.15 -3.00
C PRO A 87 22.33 3.69 -3.32
N ILE A 88 21.81 4.61 -2.50
CA ILE A 88 20.42 5.04 -2.56
C ILE A 88 20.26 6.21 -3.52
N HIS A 89 19.24 6.09 -4.35
CA HIS A 89 18.86 7.10 -5.33
C HIS A 89 17.41 7.53 -5.11
N PHE A 90 17.11 8.81 -5.33
CA PHE A 90 15.76 9.35 -5.32
C PHE A 90 15.45 10.03 -6.65
N CYS A 91 14.26 9.78 -7.21
CA CYS A 91 13.80 10.52 -8.37
C CYS A 91 13.25 11.87 -7.95
N HIS A 92 13.32 12.84 -8.87
CA HIS A 92 12.86 14.21 -8.66
C HIS A 92 11.48 14.29 -8.00
N LYS A 93 10.50 13.59 -8.58
CA LYS A 93 9.11 13.61 -8.10
C LYS A 93 8.96 13.05 -6.68
N CYS A 94 9.72 12.04 -6.29
CA CYS A 94 9.63 11.50 -4.91
C CYS A 94 10.32 12.39 -3.89
N LEU A 95 11.36 13.11 -4.31
CA LEU A 95 12.08 14.00 -3.41
C LEU A 95 11.25 15.27 -3.15
N SER A 96 10.81 15.93 -4.22
CA SER A 96 9.95 17.12 -4.15
C SER A 96 8.63 16.83 -3.44
N ASN A 97 7.86 15.81 -3.87
CA ASN A 97 6.51 15.56 -3.36
C ASN A 97 6.45 14.98 -1.92
N ARG A 98 7.57 14.50 -1.36
CA ARG A 98 7.57 13.90 0.00
C ARG A 98 8.45 14.60 1.00
N TYR A 99 9.52 15.23 0.53
CA TYR A 99 10.52 15.86 1.38
C TYR A 99 10.68 17.34 1.06
N GLY A 100 10.04 17.86 -0.01
CA GLY A 100 10.12 19.27 -0.39
C GLY A 100 11.52 19.69 -0.84
N GLU A 101 12.36 18.76 -1.31
CA GLU A 101 13.69 19.10 -1.82
C GLU A 101 13.77 18.89 -3.33
N ASP A 102 14.44 19.82 -4.01
CA ASP A 102 14.69 19.75 -5.45
C ASP A 102 15.90 18.88 -5.77
N ALA A 103 15.68 17.94 -6.70
CA ALA A 103 16.70 16.95 -7.02
C ALA A 103 17.93 17.59 -7.67
N GLU A 104 17.74 18.59 -8.52
CA GLU A 104 18.83 19.21 -9.28
C GLU A 104 19.80 19.95 -8.36
N ASP A 105 19.29 20.69 -7.38
CA ASP A 105 20.11 21.40 -6.40
C ASP A 105 20.82 20.42 -5.46
N LYS A 106 20.10 19.40 -4.99
CA LYS A 106 20.69 18.35 -4.14
C LYS A 106 21.71 17.49 -4.86
N ALA A 107 21.63 17.38 -6.18
CA ALA A 107 22.64 16.69 -6.96
C ALA A 107 23.93 17.52 -7.12
N LYS A 108 23.85 18.85 -7.12
CA LYS A 108 25.01 19.75 -7.15
C LYS A 108 25.70 19.82 -5.77
N GLU A 109 24.91 19.75 -4.70
CA GLU A 109 25.41 19.78 -3.32
C GLU A 109 26.31 18.57 -3.00
N ALA A 110 27.60 18.83 -2.71
CA ALA A 110 28.57 17.77 -2.45
C ALA A 110 28.32 17.00 -1.14
N GLY A 111 27.62 17.59 -0.19
CA GLY A 111 27.27 17.01 1.10
C GLY A 111 25.90 16.33 1.16
N TRP A 112 25.17 16.19 0.04
CA TRP A 112 23.78 15.75 0.13
C TRP A 112 23.63 14.35 0.74
N THR A 113 22.78 14.30 1.75
CA THR A 113 22.52 13.16 2.62
C THR A 113 21.09 12.72 2.41
N CYS A 114 20.85 11.50 1.92
CA CYS A 114 19.49 11.10 1.59
C CYS A 114 18.58 10.97 2.85
N PRO A 115 17.25 11.05 2.69
CA PRO A 115 16.28 10.91 3.79
C PRO A 115 16.45 9.66 4.65
N LYS A 116 16.91 8.54 4.06
CA LYS A 116 17.18 7.32 4.83
C LYS A 116 18.42 7.46 5.70
N CYS A 117 19.45 8.17 5.21
CA CYS A 117 20.64 8.46 5.99
C CYS A 117 20.39 9.45 7.12
N ARG A 118 19.53 10.45 6.88
CA ARG A 118 19.05 11.38 7.90
C ARG A 118 18.09 10.75 8.92
N GLY A 119 17.56 9.55 8.63
CA GLY A 119 16.56 8.91 9.48
C GLY A 119 15.14 9.43 9.31
N ILE A 120 14.87 10.36 8.39
CA ILE A 120 13.52 10.93 8.15
C ILE A 120 12.73 10.18 7.07
N CYS A 121 13.29 9.10 6.49
CA CYS A 121 12.64 8.39 5.39
C CYS A 121 11.32 7.74 5.81
N ASN A 122 10.22 8.16 5.17
CA ASN A 122 8.87 7.67 5.45
C ASN A 122 8.49 6.42 4.62
N CYS A 123 9.47 5.75 4.00
CA CYS A 123 9.22 4.56 3.20
C CYS A 123 8.74 3.38 4.08
N SER A 124 7.81 2.57 3.57
CA SER A 124 7.26 1.44 4.35
C SER A 124 8.33 0.42 4.79
N LEU A 125 9.37 0.19 3.98
CA LEU A 125 10.50 -0.68 4.35
C LEU A 125 11.38 -0.06 5.44
N CYS A 126 11.51 1.27 5.43
CA CYS A 126 12.36 2.02 6.34
C CYS A 126 11.74 2.06 7.73
N ARG A 127 10.43 2.33 7.78
CA ARG A 127 9.66 2.33 9.03
C ARG A 127 9.56 0.95 9.66
N LYS A 128 9.29 -0.10 8.86
CA LYS A 128 9.34 -1.49 9.34
C LYS A 128 10.69 -1.87 9.96
N LYS A 129 11.81 -1.43 9.36
CA LYS A 129 13.15 -1.66 9.93
C LYS A 129 13.39 -0.95 11.26
N LYS A 130 12.66 0.12 11.53
CA LYS A 130 12.70 0.85 12.81
C LYS A 130 11.69 0.32 13.84
N GLY A 131 10.83 -0.63 13.47
CA GLY A 131 9.72 -1.07 14.32
C GLY A 131 8.50 -0.16 14.30
N GLU A 132 8.46 0.86 13.43
CA GLU A 132 7.33 1.77 13.30
C GLU A 132 6.26 1.24 12.32
N THR A 133 5.00 1.62 12.56
CA THR A 133 3.90 1.34 11.62
C THR A 133 4.10 2.08 10.29
N PRO A 134 3.73 1.49 9.13
CA PRO A 134 3.90 2.15 7.84
C PRO A 134 2.99 3.39 7.71
N THR A 135 3.48 4.48 7.12
CA THR A 135 2.76 5.77 7.00
C THR A 135 1.54 5.76 6.06
N GLY A 136 1.14 4.60 5.53
CA GLY A 136 0.07 4.53 4.54
C GLY A 136 0.37 5.28 3.23
N ILE A 137 -0.68 5.54 2.45
CA ILE A 137 -0.61 6.26 1.17
C ILE A 137 -0.63 7.77 1.43
N LEU A 138 0.53 8.43 1.36
CA LEU A 138 0.66 9.89 1.48
C LEU A 138 0.36 10.64 0.17
N ALA A 139 -0.08 9.95 -0.88
CA ALA A 139 -0.25 10.55 -2.21
C ALA A 139 -1.35 11.62 -2.28
N HIS A 140 -2.36 11.54 -1.41
CA HIS A 140 -3.47 12.50 -1.37
C HIS A 140 -3.19 13.74 -0.51
N ALA A 141 -2.07 13.76 0.23
CA ALA A 141 -1.70 14.87 1.10
C ALA A 141 -0.80 15.92 0.41
N ALA A 142 -0.31 15.61 -0.80
CA ALA A 142 0.42 16.58 -1.60
C ALA A 142 -0.61 17.45 -2.35
N LYS A 143 -0.77 18.68 -1.88
CA LYS A 143 -1.48 19.76 -2.59
C LYS A 143 -0.53 20.44 -3.56
#